data_AF-K6Q0L3-F1
#
_entry.id   AF-K6Q0L3-F1
#
_cell.length_a   1.000
_cell.length_b   1.000
_cell.length_c   1.000
_cell.angle_alpha   90.00
_cell.angle_beta   90.00
_cell.angle_gamma   90.00
#
_symmetry.space_group_name_H-M   'P 1'
#
loop_
_entity.id
_entity.type
_entity.pdbx_description
1 polymer ?
#
loop_
_entity_poly.entity_id
_entity_poly.type
_entity_poly.pdbx_seq_one_letter_code
_entity_poly.pdbx_strand_id
1 'polypeptide(L)'
;MLKASGGQGGIAEQGEIVAGVKPEPETGGMLGSEAAGSATGRRSGEAGAPAQGARGGGVFPTGLPRRAVAHPARSYVATRVLTAPPQVLVLMLMDGVLREVARALQVDLKAPGGRERLHRALTRAQDFLRELMLALDHQQGGELAARLTALYLFCQERLIEANVKANPRLAADAVRVLAPIREAWAALCTEGAGGTRPAPSPEVPS
;
A
#
# COMPACT_ATOMS: atom_id res chain seq x y z
N MET A 1 -59.03 14.51 9.60
CA MET A 1 -59.61 15.71 8.95
C MET A 1 -59.76 16.78 10.02
N LEU A 2 -58.79 17.69 10.15
CA LEU A 2 -58.84 18.90 10.96
C LEU A 2 -57.77 19.86 10.39
N LYS A 3 -58.23 21.01 9.89
CA LYS A 3 -57.44 22.12 9.35
C LYS A 3 -57.01 23.06 10.50
N ALA A 4 -55.93 23.81 10.27
CA ALA A 4 -55.76 25.27 10.48
C ALA A 4 -54.35 25.57 11.00
N SER A 5 -53.53 26.28 10.21
CA SER A 5 -53.23 27.73 10.35
C SER A 5 -51.93 27.91 11.15
N GLY A 6 -50.84 28.48 10.64
CA GLY A 6 -50.74 29.72 9.88
C GLY A 6 -50.11 30.77 10.81
N GLY A 7 -48.89 31.21 10.53
CA GLY A 7 -48.18 32.20 11.34
C GLY A 7 -46.80 32.56 10.80
N GLN A 8 -46.75 33.55 9.91
CA GLN A 8 -45.57 34.27 9.42
C GLN A 8 -45.02 35.27 10.45
N GLY A 9 -43.77 35.69 10.25
CA GLY A 9 -43.16 36.93 10.77
C GLY A 9 -41.99 36.61 11.70
N GLY A 10 -40.72 36.88 11.41
CA GLY A 10 -40.14 37.94 10.58
C GLY A 10 -39.52 38.97 11.51
N ILE A 11 -38.20 38.95 11.68
CA ILE A 11 -37.38 40.14 11.95
C ILE A 11 -36.01 39.98 11.29
N ALA A 12 -35.69 40.98 10.49
CA ALA A 12 -34.42 41.24 9.85
C ALA A 12 -33.50 42.03 10.81
N GLU A 13 -32.38 42.54 10.25
CA GLU A 13 -31.35 43.44 10.84
C GLU A 13 -30.20 42.71 11.55
N GLN A 14 -28.92 42.96 11.29
CA GLN A 14 -28.10 43.88 10.47
C GLN A 14 -26.74 43.12 10.30
N GLY A 15 -25.96 43.18 9.22
CA GLY A 15 -25.39 44.38 8.62
C GLY A 15 -24.01 44.68 9.22
N GLU A 16 -22.94 43.97 8.80
CA GLU A 16 -21.61 44.59 8.74
C GLU A 16 -20.77 44.02 7.59
N ILE A 17 -20.28 44.96 6.82
CA ILE A 17 -19.45 44.92 5.62
C ILE A 17 -18.07 45.41 6.05
N VAL A 18 -16.99 44.85 5.50
CA VAL A 18 -15.93 45.60 4.79
C VAL A 18 -14.68 44.73 4.60
N ALA A 19 -14.19 44.84 3.36
CA ALA A 19 -12.98 44.28 2.81
C ALA A 19 -11.70 44.73 3.54
N GLY A 20 -10.69 43.86 3.50
CA GLY A 20 -9.36 44.15 4.05
C GLY A 20 -8.27 43.27 3.44
N VAL A 21 -8.22 43.21 2.11
CA VAL A 21 -7.00 42.80 1.40
C VAL A 21 -5.97 43.91 1.59
N LYS A 22 -4.79 43.58 2.12
CA LYS A 22 -3.62 44.46 2.09
C LYS A 22 -2.38 43.67 1.65
N PRO A 23 -1.67 44.10 0.59
CA PRO A 23 -0.47 43.44 0.07
C PRO A 23 0.82 43.89 0.78
N GLU A 24 1.83 42.99 0.73
CA GLU A 24 3.30 43.14 0.70
C GLU A 24 4.00 44.34 1.39
N PRO A 25 5.18 44.10 1.95
CA PRO A 25 6.30 45.02 1.74
C PRO A 25 7.47 44.36 1.00
N GLU A 26 7.75 44.91 -0.17
CA GLU A 26 8.98 44.79 -0.90
C GLU A 26 10.13 45.41 -0.08
N THR A 27 11.23 44.69 0.10
CA THR A 27 12.51 45.29 0.50
C THR A 27 13.58 44.75 -0.42
N GLY A 28 14.11 45.62 -1.26
CA GLY A 28 15.10 45.30 -2.27
C GLY A 28 16.54 45.28 -1.77
N GLY A 29 17.41 44.81 -2.67
CA GLY A 29 18.74 45.38 -2.88
C GLY A 29 19.91 44.72 -2.16
N MET A 30 20.63 43.85 -2.88
CA MET A 30 22.11 43.86 -3.03
C MET A 30 22.50 42.67 -3.91
N LEU A 31 22.89 42.86 -5.17
CA LEU A 31 24.25 43.16 -5.62
C LEU A 31 25.26 42.06 -5.24
N GLY A 32 25.64 41.26 -6.24
CA GLY A 32 26.68 40.23 -6.16
C GLY A 32 26.97 39.65 -7.54
N SER A 33 27.60 40.48 -8.38
CA SER A 33 28.25 40.13 -9.64
C SER A 33 29.61 39.45 -9.37
N GLU A 34 30.19 38.83 -10.41
CA GLU A 34 31.57 38.33 -10.56
C GLU A 34 31.82 36.90 -10.02
N ALA A 35 32.57 35.99 -10.66
CA ALA A 35 33.34 35.94 -11.90
C ALA A 35 33.48 34.45 -12.28
N ALA A 36 33.28 34.05 -13.54
CA ALA A 36 34.36 33.71 -14.49
C ALA A 36 35.59 33.02 -13.89
N GLY A 37 35.74 31.73 -14.20
CA GLY A 37 36.95 30.94 -13.92
C GLY A 37 37.15 29.88 -14.98
N SER A 38 37.73 30.28 -16.12
CA SER A 38 38.27 29.40 -17.15
C SER A 38 39.42 28.55 -16.61
N ALA A 39 39.46 27.26 -16.95
CA ALA A 39 40.70 26.49 -16.93
C ALA A 39 40.72 25.48 -18.08
N THR A 40 41.37 25.91 -19.15
CA THR A 40 41.89 25.12 -20.25
C THR A 40 43.05 24.24 -19.77
N GLY A 41 43.10 22.98 -20.20
CA GLY A 41 44.22 22.08 -19.94
C GLY A 41 44.26 20.91 -20.93
N ARG A 42 44.65 21.19 -22.18
CA ARG A 42 45.19 20.20 -23.12
C ARG A 42 46.56 19.73 -22.63
N ARG A 43 46.84 18.42 -22.60
CA ARG A 43 48.03 17.85 -23.30
C ARG A 43 48.00 16.32 -23.38
N SER A 44 48.25 15.85 -24.59
CA SER A 44 48.53 14.48 -25.01
C SER A 44 49.94 13.99 -24.62
N GLY A 45 50.15 12.68 -24.69
CA GLY A 45 51.45 11.97 -24.63
C GLY A 45 51.22 10.57 -24.05
N GLU A 46 50.90 9.54 -24.82
CA GLU A 46 51.69 8.80 -25.82
C GLU A 46 52.72 7.81 -25.22
N ALA A 47 52.63 6.56 -25.71
CA ALA A 47 53.62 5.49 -25.81
C ALA A 47 54.02 4.64 -24.58
N GLY A 48 54.00 3.31 -24.78
CA GLY A 48 54.91 2.38 -24.10
C GLY A 48 54.36 0.99 -23.77
N ALA A 49 54.14 0.14 -24.77
CA ALA A 49 54.21 -1.32 -24.56
C ALA A 49 55.67 -1.73 -24.23
N PRO A 50 55.91 -2.90 -23.61
CA PRO A 50 56.04 -4.09 -24.45
C PRO A 50 55.45 -5.37 -23.85
N ALA A 51 55.03 -6.25 -24.76
CA ALA A 51 54.81 -7.67 -24.51
C ALA A 51 56.14 -8.44 -24.56
N GLN A 52 56.35 -9.37 -23.64
CA GLN A 52 56.72 -10.79 -23.87
C GLN A 52 57.31 -11.46 -22.61
N GLY A 53 56.84 -12.67 -22.32
CA GLY A 53 57.38 -13.53 -21.26
C GLY A 53 56.51 -14.77 -21.05
N ALA A 54 56.64 -15.74 -21.94
CA ALA A 54 55.94 -17.02 -21.88
C ALA A 54 56.53 -17.96 -20.80
N ARG A 55 55.68 -18.94 -20.41
CA ARG A 55 55.97 -20.27 -19.81
C ARG A 55 55.81 -20.38 -18.29
N GLY A 56 54.76 -21.11 -17.90
CA GLY A 56 54.61 -21.72 -16.56
C GLY A 56 53.21 -22.32 -16.43
N GLY A 57 53.12 -23.66 -16.45
CA GLY A 57 51.85 -24.38 -16.36
C GLY A 57 51.13 -24.20 -15.03
N GLY A 58 49.80 -24.27 -15.07
CA GLY A 58 48.93 -24.22 -13.90
C GLY A 58 47.49 -24.52 -14.28
N VAL A 59 47.02 -25.68 -13.82
CA VAL A 59 45.67 -26.24 -13.93
C VAL A 59 44.59 -25.23 -13.51
N PHE A 60 43.53 -25.09 -14.32
CA PHE A 60 42.32 -24.33 -13.94
C PHE A 60 41.62 -25.00 -12.76
N PRO A 61 41.02 -24.20 -11.85
CA PRO A 61 39.60 -24.41 -11.63
C PRO A 61 38.79 -23.10 -11.54
N THR A 62 37.71 -23.08 -12.31
CA THR A 62 36.36 -22.63 -11.90
C THR A 62 36.27 -21.33 -11.10
N GLY A 63 35.87 -20.25 -11.78
CA GLY A 63 35.23 -19.12 -11.12
C GLY A 63 34.03 -19.62 -10.30
N LEU A 64 34.11 -19.43 -8.98
CA LEU A 64 33.06 -19.81 -8.03
C LEU A 64 31.72 -19.22 -8.48
N PRO A 65 30.62 -19.98 -8.50
CA PRO A 65 29.32 -19.41 -8.76
C PRO A 65 29.08 -18.34 -7.70
N ARG A 66 28.78 -17.11 -8.15
CA ARG A 66 28.32 -16.02 -7.29
C ARG A 66 27.16 -16.56 -6.46
N ARG A 67 27.43 -16.92 -5.20
CA ARG A 67 26.41 -17.38 -4.25
C ARG A 67 25.35 -16.29 -4.21
N ALA A 68 24.19 -16.57 -4.79
CA ALA A 68 23.00 -15.77 -4.57
C ALA A 68 22.77 -15.80 -3.06
N VAL A 69 23.03 -14.68 -2.38
CA VAL A 69 22.70 -14.54 -0.96
C VAL A 69 21.17 -14.58 -0.91
N ALA A 70 20.61 -15.75 -0.67
CA ALA A 70 19.19 -15.91 -0.45
C ALA A 70 18.85 -15.05 0.76
N HIS A 71 18.03 -14.03 0.56
CA HIS A 71 17.64 -13.11 1.61
C HIS A 71 16.80 -13.89 2.63
N PRO A 72 17.24 -14.05 3.90
CA PRO A 72 16.58 -14.94 4.87
C PRO A 72 15.12 -14.54 5.17
N ALA A 73 14.77 -13.27 4.96
CA ALA A 73 13.39 -12.80 5.05
C ALA A 73 12.46 -13.46 4.02
N ARG A 74 12.97 -13.77 2.82
CA ARG A 74 12.16 -14.34 1.72
C ARG A 74 11.89 -15.84 1.91
N SER A 75 12.87 -16.58 2.45
CA SER A 75 12.67 -17.98 2.84
C SER A 75 11.72 -18.12 4.02
N TYR A 76 11.79 -17.22 5.00
CA TYR A 76 10.87 -17.23 6.14
C TYR A 76 9.40 -16.97 5.76
N VAL A 77 9.15 -16.00 4.88
CA VAL A 77 7.80 -15.75 4.33
C VAL A 77 7.31 -16.97 3.55
N ALA A 78 8.17 -17.60 2.74
CA ALA A 78 7.82 -18.79 1.98
C ALA A 78 7.45 -19.97 2.89
N THR A 79 8.24 -20.25 3.93
CA THR A 79 7.95 -21.33 4.88
C THR A 79 6.64 -21.08 5.63
N ARG A 80 6.35 -19.83 6.03
CA ARG A 80 5.08 -19.47 6.69
C ARG A 80 3.86 -19.66 5.79
N VAL A 81 3.97 -19.37 4.49
CA VAL A 81 2.87 -19.58 3.53
C VAL A 81 2.58 -21.07 3.32
N LEU A 82 3.61 -21.92 3.28
CA LEU A 82 3.45 -23.35 2.99
C LEU A 82 2.85 -24.18 4.13
N THR A 83 2.94 -23.70 5.38
CA THR A 83 2.45 -24.43 6.57
C THR A 83 1.30 -23.72 7.29
N ALA A 84 0.84 -22.58 6.77
CA ALA A 84 -0.24 -21.83 7.38
C ALA A 84 -1.60 -22.52 7.21
N PRO A 85 -2.47 -22.49 8.24
CA PRO A 85 -3.85 -22.91 8.08
C PRO A 85 -4.58 -21.96 7.10
N PRO A 86 -5.63 -22.43 6.41
CA PRO A 86 -6.31 -21.65 5.35
C PRO A 86 -6.76 -20.26 5.79
N GLN A 87 -7.22 -20.11 7.03
CA GLN A 87 -7.69 -18.84 7.58
C GLN A 87 -6.54 -17.82 7.73
N VAL A 88 -5.32 -18.29 8.03
CA VAL A 88 -4.13 -17.44 8.12
C VAL A 88 -3.70 -16.97 6.74
N LEU A 89 -3.85 -17.78 5.69
CA LEU A 89 -3.60 -17.35 4.31
C LEU A 89 -4.55 -16.23 3.88
N VAL A 90 -5.84 -16.35 4.21
CA VAL A 90 -6.84 -15.29 3.98
C VAL A 90 -6.46 -14.01 4.74
N LEU A 91 -6.05 -14.12 5.99
CA LEU A 91 -5.59 -12.97 6.78
C LEU A 91 -4.36 -12.29 6.15
N MET A 92 -3.40 -13.07 5.64
CA MET A 92 -2.22 -12.54 4.95
C MET A 92 -2.57 -11.80 3.65
N LEU A 93 -3.56 -12.30 2.89
CA LEU A 93 -4.10 -11.64 1.71
C LEU A 93 -4.79 -10.32 2.09
N MET A 94 -5.65 -10.32 3.12
CA MET A 94 -6.32 -9.13 3.64
C MET A 94 -5.32 -8.05 4.07
N ASP A 95 -4.31 -8.43 4.85
CA ASP A 95 -3.23 -7.52 5.24
C ASP A 95 -2.48 -7.01 4.00
N GLY A 96 -2.34 -7.83 2.95
CA GLY A 96 -1.81 -7.44 1.65
C GLY A 96 -2.58 -6.33 0.97
N VAL A 97 -3.92 -6.49 0.87
CA VAL A 97 -4.79 -5.46 0.32
C VAL A 97 -4.63 -4.15 1.09
N LEU A 98 -4.77 -4.18 2.42
CA LEU A 98 -4.72 -2.99 3.26
C LEU A 98 -3.37 -2.26 3.18
N ARG A 99 -2.25 -3.00 3.14
CA ARG A 99 -0.91 -2.40 2.96
C ARG A 99 -0.77 -1.68 1.62
N GLU A 100 -1.22 -2.28 0.53
CA GLU A 100 -1.12 -1.66 -0.79
C GLU A 100 -2.07 -0.46 -0.94
N VAL A 101 -3.26 -0.51 -0.33
CA VAL A 101 -4.16 0.66 -0.28
C VAL A 101 -3.56 1.78 0.58
N ALA A 102 -2.97 1.46 1.74
CA ALA A 102 -2.26 2.44 2.54
C ALA A 102 -1.10 3.08 1.76
N ARG A 103 -0.34 2.30 0.99
CA ARG A 103 0.69 2.81 0.09
C ARG A 103 0.10 3.77 -0.96
N ALA A 104 -1.01 3.40 -1.60
CA ALA A 104 -1.70 4.25 -2.58
C ALA A 104 -2.13 5.59 -1.97
N LEU A 105 -2.63 5.59 -0.74
CA LEU A 105 -3.06 6.79 0.00
C LEU A 105 -1.92 7.77 0.30
N GLN A 106 -0.69 7.29 0.41
CA GLN A 106 0.50 8.10 0.70
C GLN A 106 1.21 8.62 -0.58
N VAL A 107 0.70 8.30 -1.77
CA VAL A 107 1.33 8.74 -3.02
C VAL A 107 1.10 10.23 -3.25
N ASP A 108 2.20 10.99 -3.35
CA ASP A 108 2.17 12.32 -3.95
C ASP A 108 2.06 12.20 -5.49
N LEU A 109 0.96 12.70 -6.03
CA LEU A 109 0.66 12.71 -7.46
C LEU A 109 1.44 13.77 -8.24
N LYS A 110 1.95 14.81 -7.57
CA LYS A 110 2.74 15.88 -8.20
C LYS A 110 4.20 15.46 -8.39
N ALA A 111 4.68 14.53 -7.57
CA ALA A 111 6.03 14.01 -7.68
C ALA A 111 6.22 13.22 -9.00
N PRO A 112 7.44 13.22 -9.59
CA PRO A 112 7.74 12.44 -10.79
C PRO A 112 7.35 10.97 -10.61
N GLY A 113 6.58 10.43 -11.56
CA GLY A 113 6.07 9.05 -11.50
C GLY A 113 4.98 8.79 -10.45
N GLY A 114 4.38 9.82 -9.85
CA GLY A 114 3.31 9.68 -8.85
C GLY A 114 2.14 8.84 -9.34
N ARG A 115 1.59 9.15 -10.53
CA ARG A 115 0.48 8.38 -11.12
C ARG A 115 0.82 6.90 -11.34
N GLU A 116 2.04 6.61 -11.78
CA GLU A 116 2.52 5.23 -12.00
C GLU A 116 2.65 4.47 -10.66
N ARG A 117 3.17 5.12 -9.62
CA ARG A 117 3.22 4.52 -8.26
C ARG A 117 1.83 4.24 -7.72
N LEU A 118 0.88 5.18 -7.90
CA LEU A 118 -0.51 4.99 -7.52
C LEU A 118 -1.11 3.79 -8.25
N HIS A 119 -0.94 3.74 -9.58
CA HIS A 119 -1.44 2.66 -10.41
C HIS A 119 -0.93 1.30 -9.93
N ARG A 120 0.39 1.15 -9.72
CA ARG A 120 0.98 -0.11 -9.24
C ARG A 120 0.42 -0.54 -7.88
N ALA A 121 0.30 0.38 -6.93
CA ALA A 121 -0.23 0.06 -5.61
C ALA A 121 -1.69 -0.41 -5.69
N LEU A 122 -2.53 0.33 -6.43
CA LEU A 122 -3.95 -0.01 -6.57
C LEU A 122 -4.19 -1.30 -7.37
N THR A 123 -3.45 -1.51 -8.46
CA THR A 123 -3.55 -2.76 -9.24
C THR A 123 -3.11 -3.96 -8.41
N ARG A 124 -2.07 -3.81 -7.58
CA ARG A 124 -1.64 -4.88 -6.68
C ARG A 124 -2.64 -5.18 -5.57
N ALA A 125 -3.29 -4.15 -5.02
CA ALA A 125 -4.41 -4.34 -4.08
C ALA A 125 -5.58 -5.09 -4.74
N GLN A 126 -5.88 -4.77 -6.00
CA GLN A 126 -6.90 -5.46 -6.81
C GLN A 126 -6.54 -6.92 -7.10
N ASP A 127 -5.26 -7.25 -7.32
CA ASP A 127 -4.82 -8.64 -7.46
C ASP A 127 -5.14 -9.45 -6.19
N PHE A 128 -4.78 -8.92 -5.02
CA PHE A 128 -5.08 -9.58 -3.74
C PHE A 128 -6.58 -9.82 -3.53
N LEU A 129 -7.44 -8.84 -3.86
CA LEU A 129 -8.89 -9.01 -3.75
C LEU A 129 -9.43 -10.09 -4.70
N ARG A 130 -8.90 -10.16 -5.93
CA ARG A 130 -9.27 -11.22 -6.88
C ARG A 130 -8.91 -12.60 -6.35
N GLU A 131 -7.69 -12.78 -5.85
CA GLU A 131 -7.28 -14.05 -5.23
C GLU A 131 -8.16 -14.42 -4.04
N LEU A 132 -8.55 -13.43 -3.22
CA LEU A 132 -9.37 -13.67 -2.06
C LEU A 132 -10.82 -14.07 -2.43
N MET A 133 -11.37 -13.53 -3.51
CA MET A 133 -12.65 -13.99 -4.06
C MET A 133 -12.55 -15.42 -4.61
N LEU A 134 -11.46 -15.76 -5.29
CA LEU A 134 -11.24 -17.13 -5.80
C LEU A 134 -11.04 -18.17 -4.69
N ALA A 135 -10.56 -17.74 -3.52
CA ALA A 135 -10.37 -18.60 -2.36
C ALA A 135 -11.67 -18.90 -1.58
N LEU A 136 -12.79 -18.26 -1.90
CA LEU A 136 -14.07 -18.51 -1.22
C LEU A 136 -14.70 -19.83 -1.68
N ASP A 137 -15.02 -20.70 -0.72
CA ASP A 137 -15.82 -21.89 -1.00
C ASP A 137 -17.31 -21.52 -1.07
N HIS A 138 -17.81 -21.40 -2.30
CA HIS A 138 -19.21 -21.11 -2.57
C HIS A 138 -20.15 -22.30 -2.33
N GLN A 139 -19.65 -23.53 -2.28
CA GLN A 139 -20.47 -24.71 -2.01
C GLN A 139 -20.75 -24.84 -0.51
N GLN A 140 -19.73 -24.73 0.32
CA GLN A 140 -19.87 -24.84 1.78
C GLN A 140 -20.28 -23.50 2.42
N GLY A 141 -19.80 -22.37 1.89
CA GLY A 141 -20.07 -21.05 2.44
C GLY A 141 -21.43 -20.46 2.06
N GLY A 142 -22.10 -21.02 1.04
CA GLY A 142 -23.46 -20.65 0.65
C GLY A 142 -23.71 -19.14 0.58
N GLU A 143 -24.72 -18.67 1.31
CA GLU A 143 -25.11 -17.25 1.32
C GLU A 143 -24.03 -16.32 1.90
N LEU A 144 -23.28 -16.79 2.91
CA LEU A 144 -22.20 -15.99 3.49
C LEU A 144 -21.09 -15.72 2.46
N ALA A 145 -20.69 -16.75 1.70
CA ALA A 145 -19.71 -16.61 0.64
C ALA A 145 -20.19 -15.62 -0.43
N ALA A 146 -21.47 -15.68 -0.82
CA ALA A 146 -22.05 -14.73 -1.78
C ALA A 146 -22.03 -13.28 -1.28
N ARG A 147 -22.39 -13.05 -0.01
CA ARG A 147 -22.35 -11.70 0.60
C ARG A 147 -20.92 -11.17 0.69
N LEU A 148 -19.94 -12.01 1.05
CA LEU A 148 -18.53 -11.63 1.08
C LEU A 148 -18.03 -11.26 -0.32
N THR A 149 -18.34 -12.06 -1.34
CA THR A 149 -18.00 -11.75 -2.73
C THR A 149 -18.56 -10.39 -3.17
N ALA A 150 -19.82 -10.07 -2.82
CA ALA A 150 -20.41 -8.77 -3.13
C ALA A 150 -19.64 -7.60 -2.48
N LEU A 151 -19.22 -7.77 -1.21
CA LEU A 151 -18.41 -6.75 -0.52
C LEU A 151 -17.02 -6.59 -1.16
N TYR A 152 -16.39 -7.70 -1.57
CA TYR A 152 -15.09 -7.65 -2.25
C TYR A 152 -15.19 -7.04 -3.65
N LEU A 153 -16.27 -7.30 -4.39
CA LEU A 153 -16.56 -6.64 -5.66
C LEU A 153 -16.75 -5.12 -5.49
N PHE A 154 -17.50 -4.69 -4.48
CA PHE A 154 -17.61 -3.27 -4.16
C PHE A 154 -16.23 -2.64 -3.89
N CYS A 155 -15.37 -3.31 -3.11
CA CYS A 155 -14.02 -2.83 -2.85
C CYS A 155 -13.19 -2.76 -4.14
N GLN A 156 -13.28 -3.79 -4.99
CA GLN A 156 -12.61 -3.85 -6.28
C GLN A 156 -12.98 -2.65 -7.16
N GLU A 157 -14.27 -2.33 -7.25
CA GLU A 157 -14.76 -1.16 -8.01
C GLU A 157 -14.19 0.15 -7.47
N ARG A 158 -14.18 0.35 -6.15
CA ARG A 158 -13.62 1.57 -5.53
C ARG A 158 -12.12 1.71 -5.82
N LEU A 159 -11.36 0.61 -5.82
CA LEU A 159 -9.95 0.64 -6.17
C LEU A 159 -9.71 0.93 -7.66
N ILE A 160 -10.54 0.39 -8.55
CA ILE A 160 -10.49 0.69 -9.99
C ILE A 160 -10.80 2.17 -10.21
N GLU A 161 -11.86 2.67 -9.58
CA GLU A 161 -12.30 4.06 -9.69
C GLU A 161 -11.21 5.03 -9.18
N ALA A 162 -10.60 4.72 -8.04
CA ALA A 162 -9.46 5.47 -7.49
C ALA A 162 -8.29 5.55 -8.48
N ASN A 163 -8.02 4.45 -9.20
CA ASN A 163 -6.93 4.35 -10.17
C ASN A 163 -7.23 5.18 -11.44
N VAL A 164 -8.41 4.96 -12.04
CA VAL A 164 -8.85 5.65 -13.25
C VAL A 164 -8.88 7.16 -13.04
N LYS A 165 -9.49 7.62 -11.93
CA LYS A 165 -9.60 9.03 -11.59
C LYS A 165 -8.30 9.63 -11.03
N ALA A 166 -7.29 8.81 -10.77
CA ALA A 166 -6.10 9.17 -9.98
C ALA A 166 -6.45 9.94 -8.71
N ASN A 167 -7.44 9.43 -7.97
CA ASN A 167 -7.85 9.97 -6.69
C ASN A 167 -7.71 8.88 -5.62
N PRO A 168 -6.57 8.84 -4.90
CA PRO A 168 -6.33 7.80 -3.90
C PRO A 168 -7.36 7.82 -2.76
N ARG A 169 -8.01 8.96 -2.50
CA ARG A 169 -9.02 9.06 -1.43
C ARG A 169 -10.22 8.14 -1.63
N LEU A 170 -10.56 7.81 -2.89
CA LEU A 170 -11.64 6.88 -3.20
C LEU A 170 -11.33 5.45 -2.71
N ALA A 171 -10.05 5.10 -2.55
CA ALA A 171 -9.65 3.81 -2.00
C ALA A 171 -9.89 3.70 -0.49
N ALA A 172 -10.12 4.81 0.23
CA ALA A 172 -10.44 4.78 1.66
C ALA A 172 -11.77 4.06 1.94
N ASP A 173 -12.70 4.07 1.00
CA ASP A 173 -13.98 3.36 1.11
C ASP A 173 -13.79 1.85 1.16
N ALA A 174 -12.86 1.33 0.35
CA ALA A 174 -12.47 -0.07 0.40
C ALA A 174 -11.86 -0.42 1.77
N VAL A 175 -11.04 0.45 2.35
CA VAL A 175 -10.46 0.22 3.70
C VAL A 175 -11.56 0.13 4.76
N ARG A 176 -12.57 1.01 4.71
CA ARG A 176 -13.69 1.02 5.66
C ARG A 176 -14.48 -0.29 5.66
N VAL A 177 -14.59 -0.94 4.49
CA VAL A 177 -15.27 -2.24 4.36
C VAL A 177 -14.34 -3.40 4.74
N LEU A 178 -13.08 -3.38 4.30
CA LEU A 178 -12.16 -4.50 4.49
C LEU A 178 -11.62 -4.61 5.91
N ALA A 179 -11.41 -3.49 6.61
CA ALA A 179 -10.87 -3.48 7.97
C ALA A 179 -11.69 -4.34 8.96
N PRO A 180 -13.03 -4.15 9.11
CA PRO A 180 -13.80 -4.99 10.03
C PRO A 180 -13.83 -6.47 9.63
N ILE A 181 -13.83 -6.77 8.32
CA ILE A 181 -13.78 -8.16 7.82
C ILE A 181 -12.43 -8.80 8.19
N ARG A 182 -11.33 -8.06 8.02
CA ARG A 182 -10.00 -8.48 8.43
C ARG A 182 -9.92 -8.77 9.92
N GLU A 183 -10.49 -7.90 10.76
CA GLU A 183 -10.53 -8.12 12.22
C GLU A 183 -11.32 -9.38 12.59
N ALA A 184 -12.44 -9.64 11.91
CA ALA A 184 -13.20 -10.88 12.11
C ALA A 184 -12.35 -12.13 11.76
N TRP A 185 -11.61 -12.11 10.66
CA TRP A 185 -10.67 -13.20 10.32
C TRP A 185 -9.53 -13.34 11.33
N ALA A 186 -9.02 -12.22 11.85
CA ALA A 186 -7.97 -12.23 12.87
C ALA A 186 -8.47 -12.90 14.17
N ALA A 187 -9.69 -12.59 14.62
CA ALA A 187 -10.30 -13.21 15.78
C ALA A 187 -10.40 -14.74 15.64
N LEU A 188 -10.85 -15.24 14.48
CA LEU A 188 -10.91 -16.68 14.19
C LEU A 188 -9.54 -17.37 14.25
N CYS A 189 -8.48 -16.69 13.80
CA CYS A 189 -7.13 -17.20 13.88
C CYS A 189 -6.63 -17.30 15.34
N THR A 190 -7.07 -16.39 16.22
CA THR A 190 -6.72 -16.44 17.65
C THR A 190 -7.50 -17.51 18.42
N GLU A 191 -8.78 -17.70 18.10
CA GLU A 191 -9.62 -18.73 18.73
C GLU A 191 -9.21 -20.15 18.31
N GLY A 192 -8.81 -20.34 17.05
CA GLY A 192 -8.27 -21.60 16.56
C GLY A 192 -6.95 -22.02 17.22
N ALA A 193 -6.19 -21.05 17.77
CA ALA A 193 -4.98 -21.31 18.56
C ALA A 193 -5.26 -21.56 20.05
N GLY A 194 -6.45 -21.18 20.53
CA GLY A 194 -6.88 -21.25 21.95
C GLY A 194 -7.87 -22.38 22.25
N GLY A 195 -8.05 -23.34 21.35
CA GLY A 195 -8.98 -24.47 21.47
C GLY A 195 -8.58 -25.55 22.49
N THR A 196 -8.21 -25.17 23.72
CA THR A 196 -8.42 -26.04 24.89
C THR A 196 -9.49 -25.37 25.74
N ARG A 197 -10.76 -25.68 25.46
CA ARG A 197 -11.81 -25.43 26.45
C ARG A 197 -11.41 -26.20 27.71
N PRO A 198 -11.15 -25.57 28.87
CA PRO A 198 -10.96 -26.33 30.10
C PRO A 198 -12.20 -27.21 30.25
N ALA A 199 -11.99 -28.51 30.29
CA ALA A 199 -13.06 -29.49 30.43
C ALA A 199 -13.91 -29.09 31.66
N PRO A 200 -15.25 -29.15 31.56
CA PRO A 200 -16.08 -29.02 32.75
C PRO A 200 -15.61 -30.07 33.76
N SER A 201 -15.23 -29.62 34.96
CA SER A 201 -14.77 -30.47 36.05
C SER A 201 -15.75 -31.63 36.26
N PRO A 202 -15.28 -32.87 36.49
CA PRO A 202 -16.19 -33.97 36.79
C PRO A 202 -16.92 -33.64 38.09
N GLU A 203 -18.23 -33.42 38.00
CA GLU A 203 -19.10 -33.34 39.17
C GLU A 203 -18.93 -34.64 39.97
N VAL A 204 -18.39 -34.51 41.19
CA VAL A 204 -18.26 -35.62 42.13
C VAL A 204 -19.66 -35.90 42.69
N PRO A 205 -20.25 -37.08 42.45
CA PRO A 205 -21.53 -37.41 43.06
C PRO A 205 -21.33 -37.55 44.58
N SER A 206 -22.18 -36.84 45.34
CA SER A 206 -22.32 -37.00 46.80
C SER A 206 -23.21 -38.19 47.13
#